data_AF-A0AAE3YX37-F1
#
_entry.id   AF-A0AAE3YX37-F1
#
_cell.length_a   1.000
_cell.length_b   1.000
_cell.length_c   1.000
_cell.angle_alpha   90.00
_cell.angle_beta   90.00
_cell.angle_gamma   90.00
#
_symmetry.space_group_name_H-M   'P 1'
#
loop_
_entity.id
_entity.type
_entity.pdbx_description
1 polymer ?
#
loop_
_entity_poly.entity_id
_entity_poly.type
_entity_poly.pdbx_seq_one_letter_code
_entity_poly.pdbx_strand_id
1 'polypeptide(L)'
;MISSFGDEFDQPGTLRGMKGTTPMAPLTDDFKNRLRSVDPNLGDFVYSGETYDAVVMSAIAAELAGSTAPAAIAAQLIGVTSGGTPCDTVKTCLSLAASGTDLVYSGVSMSSGGFTDVGEPSVASFATLHFDAQDQLDAGKMEFVTAGDETQASTRTAPPGARPANAAASGAPLKIGGLLPETGDLKLAYPPMAAGAALAIREVNAAGGVLGEDVVFIKGDDGTSPEVAKATVASHISAGVHVILGAGASGVSTAVLPQVKAAGLILFSPCNTAASLTGADDAGLYFRTAPPDVMQGAALGDVILRDGPKRIAIVARDDEYGSGLEENVRAALDRSGVTSDNLLALTYDHSAETIDFSGGAEQIKEFGPDALVLIGFAESADVIKALLSAGVEFKH
;
A
#
# COMPACT_ATOMS: atom_id res chain seq x y z
N MET A 1 4.56 3.79 -9.18
CA MET A 1 4.85 4.93 -10.09
C MET A 1 3.94 6.08 -9.68
N ILE A 2 4.47 7.29 -9.51
CA ILE A 2 3.76 8.48 -8.99
C ILE A 2 3.82 9.62 -10.02
N SER A 3 2.82 10.50 -10.05
CA SER A 3 2.73 11.61 -11.02
C SER A 3 3.94 12.54 -11.02
N SER A 4 4.55 12.79 -9.86
CA SER A 4 5.75 13.65 -9.74
C SER A 4 7.04 12.97 -10.20
N PHE A 5 7.03 11.70 -10.61
CA PHE A 5 8.25 11.00 -11.02
C PHE A 5 8.86 11.59 -12.30
N GLY A 6 8.04 12.16 -13.19
CA GLY A 6 8.53 12.86 -14.39
C GLY A 6 9.39 14.08 -14.06
N ASP A 7 9.16 14.71 -12.91
CA ASP A 7 9.88 15.92 -12.48
C ASP A 7 11.34 15.64 -12.11
N GLU A 8 11.72 14.36 -11.98
CA GLU A 8 13.11 13.94 -11.74
C GLU A 8 13.99 14.02 -13.01
N PHE A 9 13.43 14.34 -14.18
CA PHE A 9 14.12 14.35 -15.46
C PHE A 9 14.15 15.74 -16.11
N ASP A 10 15.35 16.21 -16.46
CA ASP A 10 15.54 17.52 -17.11
C ASP A 10 15.25 17.50 -18.63
N GLN A 11 15.27 16.32 -19.24
CA GLN A 11 15.10 16.13 -20.69
C GLN A 11 13.71 15.60 -21.01
N PRO A 12 12.81 16.40 -21.63
CA PRO A 12 11.48 15.94 -21.97
C PRO A 12 11.48 14.75 -22.92
N GLY A 13 10.59 13.80 -22.64
CA GLY A 13 10.42 12.57 -23.41
C GLY A 13 11.34 11.44 -22.99
N THR A 14 12.08 11.58 -21.88
CA THR A 14 12.94 10.52 -21.34
C THR A 14 12.13 9.29 -20.94
N LEU A 15 10.93 9.52 -20.40
CA LEU A 15 10.00 8.49 -19.95
C LEU A 15 8.95 8.16 -20.99
N ARG A 16 8.96 8.80 -22.16
CA ARG A 16 7.93 8.63 -23.20
C ARG A 16 7.61 7.15 -23.44
N GLY A 17 6.35 6.74 -23.33
CA GLY A 17 5.97 5.36 -23.59
C GLY A 17 6.39 4.35 -22.53
N MET A 18 7.12 4.75 -21.48
CA MET A 18 7.31 3.95 -20.27
C MET A 18 5.95 3.66 -19.66
N LYS A 19 5.79 2.41 -19.24
CA LYS A 19 4.60 1.91 -18.57
C LYS A 19 4.97 1.38 -17.21
N GLY A 20 4.02 1.37 -16.30
CA GLY A 20 4.20 0.69 -15.02
C GLY A 20 2.89 0.33 -14.39
N THR A 21 2.98 -0.43 -13.30
CA THR A 21 1.85 -0.71 -12.42
C THR A 21 2.06 -0.04 -11.07
N THR A 22 0.96 0.31 -10.41
CA THR A 22 0.96 0.69 -9.01
C THR A 22 -0.30 0.15 -8.35
N PRO A 23 -0.24 -0.35 -7.10
CA PRO A 23 -1.45 -0.57 -6.33
C PRO A 23 -2.23 0.74 -6.25
N MET A 24 -3.44 0.73 -6.76
CA MET A 24 -4.34 1.88 -6.70
C MET A 24 -5.74 1.43 -7.09
N ALA A 25 -6.70 1.66 -6.20
CA ALA A 25 -8.11 1.53 -6.52
C ALA A 25 -8.61 2.62 -7.50
N PRO A 26 -9.62 2.34 -8.33
CA PRO A 26 -10.26 3.37 -9.14
C PRO A 26 -10.93 4.44 -8.26
N LEU A 27 -10.31 5.61 -8.16
CA LEU A 27 -10.80 6.68 -7.30
C LEU A 27 -11.82 7.57 -8.03
N THR A 28 -12.97 7.77 -7.41
CA THR A 28 -14.01 8.69 -7.90
C THR A 28 -13.56 10.16 -7.78
N ASP A 29 -14.11 11.02 -8.64
CA ASP A 29 -13.84 12.47 -8.54
C ASP A 29 -14.33 13.06 -7.21
N ASP A 30 -15.41 12.52 -6.65
CA ASP A 30 -15.88 12.89 -5.31
C ASP A 30 -14.81 12.62 -4.25
N PHE A 31 -14.24 11.40 -4.23
CA PHE A 31 -13.21 11.05 -3.27
C PHE A 31 -11.94 11.90 -3.45
N LYS A 32 -11.50 12.13 -4.70
CA LYS A 32 -10.37 13.03 -5.00
C LYS A 32 -10.64 14.46 -4.52
N ASN A 33 -11.85 14.97 -4.70
CA ASN A 33 -12.23 16.31 -4.23
C ASN A 33 -12.28 16.38 -2.69
N ARG A 34 -12.74 15.33 -2.02
CA ARG A 34 -12.70 15.21 -0.56
C ARG A 34 -11.26 15.18 -0.04
N LEU A 35 -10.35 14.47 -0.69
CA LEU A 35 -8.93 14.53 -0.35
C LEU A 35 -8.36 15.95 -0.55
N ARG A 36 -8.70 16.63 -1.65
CA ARG A 36 -8.28 18.02 -1.88
C ARG A 36 -8.86 19.03 -0.91
N SER A 37 -9.95 18.71 -0.22
CA SER A 37 -10.44 19.53 0.89
C SER A 37 -9.57 19.42 2.16
N VAL A 38 -8.72 18.39 2.25
CA VAL A 38 -7.69 18.23 3.29
C VAL A 38 -6.39 18.89 2.83
N ASP A 39 -5.96 18.58 1.60
CA ASP A 39 -4.78 19.19 0.97
C ASP A 39 -5.11 19.72 -0.44
N PRO A 40 -5.34 21.03 -0.59
CA PRO A 40 -5.66 21.64 -1.88
C PRO A 40 -4.59 21.49 -2.96
N ASN A 41 -3.34 21.19 -2.57
CA ASN A 41 -2.22 21.03 -3.49
C ASN A 41 -1.95 19.56 -3.86
N LEU A 42 -2.82 18.63 -3.42
CA LEU A 42 -2.63 17.22 -3.66
C LEU A 42 -2.74 16.89 -5.16
N GLY A 43 -1.58 16.55 -5.74
CA GLY A 43 -1.43 16.19 -7.16
C GLY A 43 -1.50 14.70 -7.44
N ASP A 44 -1.24 13.86 -6.45
CA ASP A 44 -1.25 12.40 -6.55
C ASP A 44 -2.20 11.75 -5.54
N PHE A 45 -2.54 10.47 -5.73
CA PHE A 45 -3.51 9.75 -4.93
C PHE A 45 -3.09 8.32 -4.55
N VAL A 46 -1.85 7.92 -4.85
CA VAL A 46 -1.34 6.58 -4.53
C VAL A 46 -1.49 6.26 -3.04
N TYR A 47 -1.98 5.07 -2.72
CA TYR A 47 -2.28 4.60 -1.36
C TYR A 47 -3.26 5.44 -0.53
N SER A 48 -3.88 6.48 -1.08
CA SER A 48 -4.81 7.34 -0.33
C SER A 48 -6.10 6.61 0.05
N GLY A 49 -6.62 5.75 -0.83
CA GLY A 49 -7.80 4.91 -0.57
C GLY A 49 -7.51 3.81 0.44
N GLU A 50 -6.36 3.16 0.30
CA GLU A 50 -5.83 2.12 1.18
C GLU A 50 -5.62 2.66 2.59
N THR A 51 -5.07 3.88 2.70
CA THR A 51 -4.86 4.57 3.98
C THR A 51 -6.18 4.99 4.61
N TYR A 52 -7.10 5.51 3.81
CA TYR A 52 -8.44 5.89 4.26
C TYR A 52 -9.18 4.67 4.82
N ASP A 53 -9.20 3.55 4.09
CA ASP A 53 -9.90 2.33 4.51
C ASP A 53 -9.27 1.72 5.76
N ALA A 54 -7.94 1.70 5.89
CA ALA A 54 -7.28 1.17 7.09
C ALA A 54 -7.73 1.92 8.37
N VAL A 55 -7.90 3.24 8.30
CA VAL A 55 -8.41 4.06 9.40
C VAL A 55 -9.89 3.78 9.66
N VAL A 56 -10.72 3.76 8.62
CA VAL A 56 -12.18 3.52 8.76
C VAL A 56 -12.44 2.13 9.32
N MET A 57 -11.75 1.10 8.82
CA MET A 57 -11.85 -0.27 9.31
C MET A 57 -11.43 -0.39 10.77
N SER A 58 -10.36 0.30 11.18
CA SER A 58 -9.93 0.36 12.58
C SER A 58 -11.01 0.95 13.49
N ALA A 59 -11.68 2.01 13.04
CA ALA A 59 -12.77 2.65 13.76
C ALA A 59 -14.01 1.74 13.87
N ILE A 60 -14.43 1.12 12.76
CA ILE A 60 -15.54 0.16 12.74
C ILE A 60 -15.26 -1.04 13.65
N ALA A 61 -14.06 -1.62 13.55
CA ALA A 61 -13.67 -2.77 14.36
C ALA A 61 -13.67 -2.44 15.86
N ALA A 62 -13.18 -1.27 16.26
CA ALA A 62 -13.24 -0.81 17.64
C ALA A 62 -14.69 -0.58 18.13
N GLU A 63 -15.54 -0.03 17.28
CA GLU A 63 -16.96 0.19 17.57
C GLU A 63 -17.71 -1.14 17.75
N LEU A 64 -17.54 -2.10 16.83
CA LEU A 64 -18.09 -3.46 16.93
C LEU A 64 -17.59 -4.20 18.19
N ALA A 65 -16.30 -4.04 18.50
CA ALA A 65 -15.70 -4.61 19.69
C ALA A 65 -16.25 -3.99 21.00
N GLY A 66 -16.83 -2.79 20.94
CA GLY A 66 -17.16 -2.02 22.13
C GLY A 66 -15.92 -1.63 22.96
N SER A 67 -14.72 -1.63 22.33
CA SER A 67 -13.44 -1.54 23.03
C SER A 67 -12.34 -0.99 22.12
N THR A 68 -11.43 -0.19 22.67
CA THR A 68 -10.21 0.25 21.98
C THR A 68 -9.03 -0.70 22.22
N ALA A 69 -9.20 -1.78 22.98
CA ALA A 69 -8.12 -2.74 23.23
C ALA A 69 -7.68 -3.40 21.90
N PRO A 70 -6.38 -3.37 21.54
CA PRO A 70 -5.92 -3.83 20.23
C PRO A 70 -6.34 -5.28 19.91
N ALA A 71 -6.25 -6.20 20.87
CA ALA A 71 -6.67 -7.58 20.67
C ALA A 71 -8.18 -7.72 20.35
N ALA A 72 -9.02 -6.84 20.91
CA ALA A 72 -10.45 -6.82 20.62
C ALA A 72 -10.75 -6.22 19.23
N ILE A 73 -10.01 -5.18 18.83
CA ILE A 73 -10.08 -4.60 17.49
C ILE A 73 -9.63 -5.64 16.44
N ALA A 74 -8.48 -6.28 16.67
CA ALA A 74 -7.91 -7.28 15.76
C ALA A 74 -8.85 -8.46 15.50
N ALA A 75 -9.57 -8.90 16.54
CA ALA A 75 -10.57 -9.96 16.42
C ALA A 75 -11.75 -9.59 15.50
N GLN A 76 -12.03 -8.30 15.30
CA GLN A 76 -13.12 -7.81 14.45
C GLN A 76 -12.67 -7.49 13.02
N LEU A 77 -11.42 -7.07 12.81
CA LEU A 77 -10.93 -6.47 11.56
C LEU A 77 -11.22 -7.29 10.29
N ILE A 78 -11.06 -8.61 10.34
CA ILE A 78 -11.32 -9.48 9.18
C ILE A 78 -12.83 -9.52 8.86
N GLY A 79 -13.65 -9.67 9.90
CA GLY A 79 -15.10 -9.72 9.80
C GLY A 79 -15.73 -8.43 9.26
N VAL A 80 -15.08 -7.28 9.42
CA VAL A 80 -15.55 -5.97 8.88
C VAL A 80 -15.78 -6.02 7.36
N THR A 81 -15.12 -6.92 6.65
CA THR A 81 -15.20 -7.03 5.18
C THR A 81 -15.91 -8.29 4.69
N SER A 82 -16.54 -9.05 5.59
CA SER A 82 -17.14 -10.34 5.23
C SER A 82 -18.44 -10.60 6.00
N GLY A 83 -19.53 -10.81 5.26
CA GLY A 83 -20.84 -11.11 5.84
C GLY A 83 -21.50 -9.89 6.48
N GLY A 84 -22.81 -9.98 6.73
CA GLY A 84 -23.56 -8.91 7.39
C GLY A 84 -24.20 -7.89 6.44
N THR A 85 -24.64 -6.78 7.02
CA THR A 85 -25.39 -5.71 6.34
C THR A 85 -24.43 -4.79 5.56
N PRO A 86 -24.64 -4.56 4.25
CA PRO A 86 -23.77 -3.69 3.48
C PRO A 86 -23.77 -2.24 3.96
N CYS A 87 -22.58 -1.62 3.99
CA CYS A 87 -22.41 -0.19 4.20
C CYS A 87 -21.15 0.33 3.48
N ASP A 88 -21.22 1.57 3.00
CA ASP A 88 -20.17 2.18 2.14
C ASP A 88 -19.78 3.60 2.60
N THR A 89 -20.48 4.16 3.59
CA THR A 89 -20.17 5.45 4.17
C THR A 89 -19.84 5.30 5.66
N VAL A 90 -18.86 6.08 6.13
CA VAL A 90 -18.39 6.05 7.52
C VAL A 90 -19.55 6.18 8.51
N LYS A 91 -20.46 7.12 8.25
CA LYS A 91 -21.62 7.35 9.10
C LYS A 91 -22.56 6.14 9.18
N THR A 92 -22.88 5.52 8.06
CA THR A 92 -23.77 4.34 8.04
C THR A 92 -23.08 3.15 8.71
N CYS A 93 -21.81 2.89 8.40
CA CYS A 93 -21.07 1.78 8.98
C CYS A 93 -20.91 1.91 10.49
N LEU A 94 -20.51 3.08 11.00
CA LEU A 94 -20.39 3.29 12.44
C LEU A 94 -21.74 3.22 13.14
N SER A 95 -22.83 3.66 12.51
CA SER A 95 -24.17 3.51 13.07
C SER A 95 -24.60 2.05 13.20
N LEU A 96 -24.30 1.20 12.21
CA LEU A 96 -24.58 -0.24 12.27
C LEU A 96 -23.71 -0.92 13.32
N ALA A 97 -22.43 -0.57 13.38
CA ALA A 97 -21.50 -1.08 14.39
C ALA A 97 -21.96 -0.72 15.81
N ALA A 98 -22.38 0.53 16.04
CA ALA A 98 -22.88 1.00 17.32
C ALA A 98 -24.17 0.29 17.78
N SER A 99 -25.01 -0.15 16.84
CA SER A 99 -26.20 -0.97 17.15
C SER A 99 -25.88 -2.47 17.32
N GLY A 100 -24.61 -2.86 17.27
CA GLY A 100 -24.19 -4.26 17.33
C GLY A 100 -24.63 -5.07 16.12
N THR A 101 -24.94 -4.40 15.00
CA THR A 101 -25.35 -5.04 13.76
C THR A 101 -24.12 -5.48 13.00
N ASP A 102 -24.07 -6.77 12.65
CA ASP A 102 -23.04 -7.30 11.76
C ASP A 102 -23.12 -6.62 10.39
N LEU A 103 -21.97 -6.24 9.84
CA LEU A 103 -21.87 -5.39 8.66
C LEU A 103 -20.75 -5.84 7.73
N VAL A 104 -20.91 -5.55 6.44
CA VAL A 104 -19.85 -5.65 5.43
C VAL A 104 -19.55 -4.26 4.91
N TYR A 105 -18.36 -3.78 5.23
CA TYR A 105 -17.82 -2.52 4.75
C TYR A 105 -17.30 -2.67 3.33
N SER A 106 -17.80 -1.84 2.43
CA SER A 106 -17.27 -1.65 1.08
C SER A 106 -16.61 -0.27 1.00
N GLY A 107 -15.28 -0.27 1.04
CA GLY A 107 -14.46 0.94 1.11
C GLY A 107 -14.03 1.47 -0.25
N VAL A 108 -13.05 2.36 -0.24
CA VAL A 108 -12.48 2.96 -1.45
C VAL A 108 -11.59 1.98 -2.19
N SER A 109 -10.66 1.36 -1.46
CA SER A 109 -9.75 0.30 -1.92
C SER A 109 -10.30 -1.10 -1.65
N MET A 110 -11.11 -1.24 -0.60
CA MET A 110 -11.81 -2.47 -0.22
C MET A 110 -13.21 -2.55 -0.85
N SER A 111 -13.34 -2.23 -2.14
CA SER A 111 -14.63 -2.16 -2.85
C SER A 111 -15.13 -3.52 -3.35
N SER A 112 -14.23 -4.51 -3.48
CA SER A 112 -14.52 -5.85 -3.98
C SER A 112 -13.71 -6.88 -3.20
N GLY A 113 -14.23 -8.11 -3.10
CA GLY A 113 -13.64 -9.12 -2.24
C GLY A 113 -13.77 -8.75 -0.75
N GLY A 114 -12.74 -9.07 0.01
CA GLY A 114 -12.64 -8.78 1.44
C GLY A 114 -11.25 -9.16 1.94
N PHE A 115 -11.03 -9.12 3.25
CA PHE A 115 -9.81 -9.66 3.82
C PHE A 115 -9.78 -11.18 3.76
N THR A 116 -8.61 -11.71 3.39
CA THR A 116 -8.26 -13.11 3.58
C THR A 116 -8.12 -13.43 5.06
N ASP A 117 -7.90 -14.71 5.38
CA ASP A 117 -7.69 -15.13 6.77
C ASP A 117 -6.40 -14.59 7.42
N VAL A 118 -5.49 -14.03 6.64
CA VAL A 118 -4.24 -13.46 7.15
C VAL A 118 -4.26 -11.92 7.16
N GLY A 119 -5.42 -11.30 6.92
CA GLY A 119 -5.60 -9.85 7.13
C GLY A 119 -5.11 -8.96 5.99
N GLU A 120 -5.19 -9.45 4.75
CA GLU A 120 -4.85 -8.70 3.52
C GLU A 120 -5.96 -8.85 2.47
N PRO A 121 -6.05 -7.98 1.45
CA PRO A 121 -7.11 -8.06 0.45
C PRO A 121 -7.05 -9.37 -0.34
N SER A 122 -8.19 -10.02 -0.58
CA SER A 122 -8.29 -11.20 -1.44
C SER A 122 -8.28 -10.83 -2.93
N VAL A 123 -8.67 -9.59 -3.24
CA VAL A 123 -8.69 -8.98 -4.56
C VAL A 123 -8.25 -7.54 -4.42
N ALA A 124 -7.51 -7.04 -5.41
CA ALA A 124 -7.13 -5.64 -5.48
C ALA A 124 -7.04 -5.14 -6.91
N SER A 125 -7.00 -3.81 -7.05
CA SER A 125 -6.83 -3.13 -8.31
C SER A 125 -5.43 -2.54 -8.44
N PHE A 126 -4.89 -2.62 -9.65
CA PHE A 126 -3.61 -2.07 -10.04
C PHE A 126 -3.83 -1.14 -11.21
N ALA A 127 -3.42 0.12 -11.07
CA ALA A 127 -3.44 1.04 -12.18
C ALA A 127 -2.26 0.75 -13.12
N THR A 128 -2.52 0.64 -14.42
CA THR A 128 -1.49 0.71 -15.45
C THR A 128 -1.31 2.18 -15.81
N LEU A 129 -0.06 2.64 -15.74
CA LEU A 129 0.31 4.04 -15.89
C LEU A 129 1.18 4.18 -17.13
N HIS A 130 0.98 5.26 -17.87
CA HIS A 130 1.68 5.54 -19.12
C HIS A 130 2.22 6.96 -19.11
N PHE A 131 3.52 7.12 -19.38
CA PHE A 131 4.11 8.44 -19.58
C PHE A 131 3.92 8.92 -21.02
N ASP A 132 3.51 10.19 -21.17
CA ASP A 132 3.37 10.87 -22.45
C ASP A 132 4.71 11.43 -22.97
N ALA A 133 4.67 12.21 -24.05
CA ALA A 133 5.88 12.80 -24.64
C ALA A 133 6.46 13.98 -23.84
N GLN A 134 5.81 14.38 -22.74
CA GLN A 134 6.22 15.42 -21.80
C GLN A 134 6.63 14.81 -20.45
N ASP A 135 6.78 13.49 -20.38
CA ASP A 135 7.06 12.74 -19.15
C ASP A 135 6.01 12.94 -18.06
N GLN A 136 4.76 13.21 -18.47
CA GLN A 136 3.61 13.29 -17.57
C GLN A 136 2.75 12.03 -17.67
N LEU A 137 2.09 11.66 -16.58
CA LEU A 137 1.16 10.53 -16.59
C LEU A 137 -0.08 10.85 -17.44
N ASP A 138 -0.30 10.05 -18.48
CA ASP A 138 -1.44 10.16 -19.39
C ASP A 138 -2.69 9.53 -18.74
N ALA A 139 -3.48 10.35 -18.05
CA ALA A 139 -4.72 9.90 -17.41
C ALA A 139 -5.73 9.28 -18.41
N GLY A 140 -5.65 9.62 -19.70
CA GLY A 140 -6.50 9.04 -20.74
C GLY A 140 -6.10 7.61 -21.13
N LYS A 141 -4.91 7.16 -20.73
CA LYS A 141 -4.40 5.79 -20.93
C LYS A 141 -4.26 5.00 -19.64
N MET A 142 -4.69 5.57 -18.52
CA MET A 142 -4.73 4.83 -17.27
C MET A 142 -5.80 3.74 -17.36
N GLU A 143 -5.40 2.48 -17.23
CA GLU A 143 -6.33 1.36 -17.09
C GLU A 143 -6.22 0.80 -15.66
N PHE A 144 -7.24 0.07 -15.24
CA PHE A 144 -7.22 -0.65 -13.96
C PHE A 144 -7.34 -2.14 -14.23
N VAL A 145 -6.38 -2.89 -13.69
CA VAL A 145 -6.36 -4.36 -13.74
C VAL A 145 -6.69 -4.87 -12.35
N THR A 146 -7.67 -5.76 -12.28
CA THR A 146 -8.00 -6.47 -11.05
C THR A 146 -7.19 -7.75 -10.98
N ALA A 147 -6.57 -8.03 -9.85
CA ALA A 147 -5.88 -9.30 -9.57
C ALA A 147 -6.28 -9.83 -8.18
N GLY A 148 -6.13 -11.15 -8.00
CA GLY A 148 -6.56 -11.87 -6.81
C GLY A 148 -7.72 -12.82 -7.09
N ASP A 149 -8.31 -13.35 -6.02
CA ASP A 149 -9.37 -14.37 -6.06
C ASP A 149 -10.36 -14.11 -4.93
N GLU A 150 -11.59 -13.72 -5.27
CA GLU A 150 -12.65 -13.44 -4.30
C GLU A 150 -12.97 -14.66 -3.41
N THR A 151 -12.72 -15.88 -3.89
CA THR A 151 -12.96 -17.10 -3.10
C THR A 151 -11.98 -17.27 -1.95
N GLN A 152 -10.87 -16.51 -1.94
CA GLN A 152 -9.92 -16.43 -0.82
C GLN A 152 -10.36 -15.44 0.26
N ALA A 153 -11.45 -14.68 0.04
CA ALA A 153 -12.01 -13.84 1.10
C ALA A 153 -12.40 -14.70 2.29
N SER A 154 -12.09 -14.20 3.49
CA SER A 154 -12.44 -14.89 4.72
C SER A 154 -13.95 -15.07 4.82
N THR A 155 -14.33 -16.23 5.33
CA THR A 155 -15.71 -16.53 5.73
C THR A 155 -15.88 -16.43 7.25
N ARG A 156 -14.84 -15.98 7.98
CA ARG A 156 -14.91 -15.79 9.42
C ARG A 156 -15.82 -14.63 9.74
N THR A 157 -16.97 -14.96 10.32
CA THR A 157 -17.84 -13.97 10.94
C THR A 157 -17.10 -13.28 12.08
N ALA A 158 -17.22 -11.96 12.12
CA ALA A 158 -16.80 -11.17 13.26
C ALA A 158 -17.41 -11.76 14.56
N PRO A 159 -16.66 -11.82 15.67
CA PRO A 159 -17.23 -12.19 16.96
C PRO A 159 -18.45 -11.31 17.25
N PRO A 160 -19.54 -11.86 17.83
CA PRO A 160 -20.73 -11.07 18.14
C PRO A 160 -20.34 -9.80 18.90
N GLY A 161 -20.79 -8.64 18.41
CA GLY A 161 -20.44 -7.35 18.97
C GLY A 161 -20.67 -7.34 20.48
N ALA A 162 -19.62 -7.04 21.25
CA ALA A 162 -19.66 -7.13 22.71
C ALA A 162 -20.34 -5.91 23.35
N ARG A 163 -20.73 -4.90 22.56
CA ARG A 163 -21.39 -3.69 23.02
C ARG A 163 -22.91 -3.93 23.20
N PRO A 164 -23.45 -3.99 24.43
CA PRO A 164 -24.89 -3.94 24.60
C PRO A 164 -25.40 -2.59 24.07
N ALA A 165 -26.58 -2.59 23.43
CA ALA A 165 -27.16 -1.49 22.66
C ALA A 165 -27.38 -0.14 23.40
N ASN A 166 -26.87 0.03 24.62
CA ASN A 166 -26.90 1.24 25.45
C ASN A 166 -25.67 1.38 26.38
N ALA A 167 -24.53 0.74 26.06
CA ALA A 167 -23.31 0.90 26.86
C ALA A 167 -22.81 2.35 26.79
N ALA A 168 -22.62 2.98 27.96
CA ALA A 168 -21.97 4.27 28.07
C ALA A 168 -20.56 4.22 27.48
N ALA A 169 -20.14 5.32 26.85
CA ALA A 169 -18.78 5.51 26.35
C ALA A 169 -17.74 5.11 27.41
N SER A 170 -16.71 4.36 27.03
CA SER A 170 -15.59 4.01 27.92
C SER A 170 -14.78 5.26 28.34
N GLY A 171 -15.02 6.40 27.69
CA GLY A 171 -14.41 7.70 27.96
C GLY A 171 -12.97 7.86 27.47
N ALA A 172 -12.40 6.83 26.82
CA ALA A 172 -11.05 6.88 26.27
C ALA A 172 -11.09 6.79 24.73
N PRO A 173 -10.49 7.76 24.02
CA PRO A 173 -10.55 7.78 22.56
C PRO A 173 -9.71 6.66 21.93
N LEU A 174 -10.16 6.17 20.77
CA LEU A 174 -9.31 5.36 19.91
C LEU A 174 -8.13 6.20 19.44
N LYS A 175 -6.93 5.81 19.87
CA LYS A 175 -5.66 6.40 19.42
C LYS A 175 -5.05 5.61 18.26
N ILE A 176 -4.83 6.27 17.14
CA ILE A 176 -4.12 5.75 15.97
C ILE A 176 -2.78 6.49 15.84
N GLY A 177 -1.68 5.76 15.77
CA GLY A 177 -0.35 6.30 15.54
C GLY A 177 0.04 6.19 14.07
N GLY A 178 0.56 7.24 13.46
CA GLY A 178 1.12 7.17 12.11
C GLY A 178 2.52 6.55 12.12
N LEU A 179 2.81 5.73 11.12
CA LEU A 179 4.14 5.21 10.81
C LEU A 179 4.29 5.25 9.29
N LEU A 180 4.05 6.43 8.70
CA LEU A 180 4.05 6.65 7.25
C LEU A 180 5.40 7.25 6.84
N PRO A 181 5.85 7.07 5.59
CA PRO A 181 7.18 7.50 5.14
C PRO A 181 7.22 9.01 4.87
N GLU A 182 7.22 9.85 5.91
CA GLU A 182 7.30 11.31 5.73
C GLU A 182 8.67 11.74 5.21
N THR A 183 9.69 10.97 5.56
CA THR A 183 11.05 11.10 5.08
C THR A 183 11.57 9.79 4.50
N GLY A 184 12.78 9.80 3.95
CA GLY A 184 13.36 8.67 3.23
C GLY A 184 13.08 8.69 1.73
N ASP A 185 13.43 7.59 1.06
CA ASP A 185 13.28 7.40 -0.40
C ASP A 185 11.82 7.23 -0.83
N LEU A 186 10.94 6.73 0.05
CA LEU A 186 9.51 6.55 -0.21
C LEU A 186 8.66 7.82 0.06
N LYS A 187 9.28 8.95 0.43
CA LYS A 187 8.58 10.19 0.84
C LYS A 187 7.56 10.74 -0.16
N LEU A 188 7.71 10.44 -1.45
CA LEU A 188 6.76 10.90 -2.47
C LEU A 188 5.36 10.29 -2.28
N ALA A 189 5.26 9.12 -1.65
CA ALA A 189 3.98 8.49 -1.34
C ALA A 189 3.27 9.10 -0.11
N TYR A 190 3.96 9.91 0.71
CA TYR A 190 3.40 10.41 1.96
C TYR A 190 2.22 11.38 1.80
N PRO A 191 2.29 12.44 0.98
CA PRO A 191 1.19 13.41 0.88
C PRO A 191 -0.20 12.77 0.63
N PRO A 192 -0.38 11.85 -0.34
CA PRO A 192 -1.69 11.21 -0.53
C PRO A 192 -2.11 10.31 0.64
N MET A 193 -1.19 9.57 1.26
CA MET A 193 -1.49 8.77 2.45
C MET A 193 -1.91 9.65 3.63
N ALA A 194 -1.17 10.75 3.89
CA ALA A 194 -1.49 11.71 4.93
C ALA A 194 -2.88 12.34 4.73
N ALA A 195 -3.21 12.70 3.48
CA ALA A 195 -4.53 13.21 3.13
C ALA A 195 -5.64 12.15 3.34
N GLY A 196 -5.39 10.89 2.98
CA GLY A 196 -6.30 9.77 3.20
C GLY A 196 -6.59 9.52 4.68
N ALA A 197 -5.54 9.47 5.51
CA ALA A 197 -5.67 9.32 6.96
C ALA A 197 -6.47 10.47 7.58
N ALA A 198 -6.09 11.71 7.27
CA ALA A 198 -6.75 12.90 7.81
C ALA A 198 -8.21 13.02 7.36
N LEU A 199 -8.53 12.65 6.12
CA LEU A 199 -9.90 12.58 5.62
C LEU A 199 -10.72 11.57 6.41
N ALA A 200 -10.21 10.34 6.59
CA ALA A 200 -10.89 9.28 7.34
C ALA A 200 -11.16 9.67 8.79
N ILE A 201 -10.15 10.19 9.51
CA ILE A 201 -10.29 10.66 10.89
C ILE A 201 -11.37 11.74 11.00
N ARG A 202 -11.34 12.72 10.09
CA ARG A 202 -12.32 13.81 10.06
C ARG A 202 -13.74 13.28 9.89
N GLU A 203 -13.94 12.31 9.01
CA GLU A 203 -15.27 11.76 8.74
C GLU A 203 -15.76 10.81 9.85
N VAL A 204 -14.86 10.04 10.47
CA VAL A 204 -15.15 9.23 11.66
C VAL A 204 -15.60 10.13 12.82
N ASN A 205 -14.85 11.20 13.10
CA ASN A 205 -15.18 12.13 14.19
C ASN A 205 -16.48 12.90 13.89
N ALA A 206 -16.68 13.33 12.63
CA ALA A 206 -17.94 13.95 12.21
C ALA A 206 -19.16 13.02 12.30
N ALA A 207 -18.94 11.70 12.28
CA ALA A 207 -19.99 10.68 12.49
C ALA A 207 -20.26 10.38 13.97
N GLY A 208 -19.59 11.06 14.92
CA GLY A 208 -19.74 10.85 16.36
C GLY A 208 -18.58 10.08 17.01
N GLY A 209 -17.51 9.81 16.26
CA GLY A 209 -16.31 9.16 16.75
C GLY A 209 -16.49 7.66 16.98
N VAL A 210 -15.61 7.10 17.82
CA VAL A 210 -15.59 5.69 18.22
C VAL A 210 -15.90 5.62 19.70
N LEU A 211 -16.88 4.79 20.06
CA LEU A 211 -17.42 4.68 21.41
C LEU A 211 -17.90 6.02 21.99
N GLY A 212 -18.27 6.97 21.13
CA GLY A 212 -18.71 8.32 21.51
C GLY A 212 -17.58 9.33 21.75
N GLU A 213 -16.33 8.96 21.45
CA GLU A 213 -15.16 9.83 21.58
C GLU A 213 -14.48 10.03 20.21
N ASP A 214 -13.96 11.23 19.98
CA ASP A 214 -13.19 11.52 18.78
C ASP A 214 -11.92 10.66 18.71
N VAL A 215 -11.64 10.08 17.54
CA VAL A 215 -10.39 9.41 17.24
C VAL A 215 -9.25 10.41 17.32
N VAL A 216 -8.19 10.02 18.02
CA VAL A 216 -6.96 10.81 18.17
C VAL A 216 -5.88 10.23 17.28
N PHE A 217 -5.35 11.05 16.37
CA PHE A 217 -4.22 10.66 15.53
C PHE A 217 -2.91 11.26 16.06
N ILE A 218 -1.92 10.39 16.25
CA ILE A 218 -0.57 10.76 16.68
C ILE A 218 0.35 10.55 15.49
N LYS A 219 0.75 11.65 14.86
CA LYS A 219 1.64 11.66 13.70
C LYS A 219 2.97 10.93 14.01
N GLY A 220 3.52 10.24 13.02
CA GLY A 220 4.80 9.54 13.17
C GLY A 220 5.37 9.09 11.83
N ASP A 221 6.69 9.22 11.73
CA ASP A 221 7.49 8.93 10.55
C ASP A 221 8.15 7.55 10.67
N ASP A 222 8.18 6.80 9.57
CA ASP A 222 8.97 5.57 9.47
C ASP A 222 10.37 5.82 8.88
N GLY A 223 10.58 7.00 8.25
CA GLY A 223 11.82 7.46 7.63
C GLY A 223 12.36 6.57 6.51
N THR A 224 11.55 5.63 6.04
CA THR A 224 11.98 4.44 5.29
C THR A 224 13.22 3.77 5.92
N SER A 225 13.30 3.80 7.26
CA SER A 225 14.46 3.37 8.04
C SER A 225 14.02 2.51 9.23
N PRO A 226 14.59 1.31 9.40
CA PRO A 226 14.34 0.49 10.59
C PRO A 226 14.64 1.22 11.91
N GLU A 227 15.68 2.07 11.97
CA GLU A 227 16.02 2.81 13.19
C GLU A 227 14.96 3.87 13.53
N VAL A 228 14.58 4.70 12.55
CA VAL A 228 13.56 5.75 12.73
C VAL A 228 12.24 5.13 13.12
N ALA A 229 11.80 4.09 12.41
CA ALA A 229 10.55 3.42 12.68
C ALA A 229 10.48 2.79 14.08
N LYS A 230 11.55 2.12 14.55
CA LYS A 230 11.60 1.56 15.92
C LYS A 230 11.48 2.62 17.01
N ALA A 231 12.11 3.78 16.79
CA ALA A 231 12.00 4.92 17.70
C ALA A 231 10.56 5.49 17.71
N THR A 232 9.94 5.64 16.54
CA THR A 232 8.54 6.07 16.40
C THR A 232 7.59 5.08 17.07
N VAL A 233 7.76 3.77 16.89
CA VAL A 233 6.97 2.73 17.57
C VAL A 233 7.13 2.82 19.10
N ALA A 234 8.34 3.05 19.62
CA ALA A 234 8.56 3.25 21.06
C ALA A 234 7.81 4.48 21.62
N SER A 235 7.76 5.56 20.84
CA SER A 235 6.96 6.75 21.18
C SER A 235 5.46 6.42 21.20
N HIS A 236 4.96 5.69 20.21
CA HIS A 236 3.55 5.27 20.13
C HIS A 236 3.13 4.36 21.28
N ILE A 237 4.00 3.43 21.68
CA ILE A 237 3.79 2.59 22.88
C ILE A 237 3.65 3.49 24.11
N SER A 238 4.56 4.46 24.28
CA SER A 238 4.53 5.40 25.41
C SER A 238 3.29 6.28 25.41
N ALA A 239 2.76 6.62 24.23
CA ALA A 239 1.56 7.43 24.06
C ALA A 239 0.25 6.64 24.21
N GLY A 240 0.32 5.31 24.33
CA GLY A 240 -0.83 4.42 24.42
C GLY A 240 -1.63 4.35 23.12
N VAL A 241 -0.96 4.35 21.97
CA VAL A 241 -1.58 4.05 20.67
C VAL A 241 -2.14 2.63 20.68
N HIS A 242 -3.24 2.40 19.97
CA HIS A 242 -3.84 1.07 19.82
C HIS A 242 -3.56 0.45 18.45
N VAL A 243 -3.62 1.28 17.40
CA VAL A 243 -3.37 0.89 16.01
C VAL A 243 -2.28 1.79 15.45
N ILE A 244 -1.23 1.18 14.89
CA ILE A 244 -0.18 1.87 14.15
C ILE A 244 -0.51 1.75 12.66
N LEU A 245 -0.77 2.88 12.01
CA LEU A 245 -1.03 3.01 10.58
C LEU A 245 0.29 3.09 9.82
N GLY A 246 0.73 1.96 9.25
CA GLY A 246 2.04 1.79 8.62
C GLY A 246 2.58 0.36 8.75
N ALA A 247 3.85 0.08 8.46
CA ALA A 247 4.82 1.01 7.89
C ALA A 247 4.65 1.16 6.37
N GLY A 248 5.31 2.15 5.76
CA GLY A 248 5.35 2.35 4.32
C GLY A 248 6.08 1.20 3.62
N ALA A 249 7.37 1.05 3.91
CA ALA A 249 8.22 0.04 3.28
C ALA A 249 8.09 -1.34 3.95
N SER A 250 8.19 -2.40 3.13
CA SER A 250 8.07 -3.79 3.57
C SER A 250 9.12 -4.16 4.63
N GLY A 251 10.40 -3.88 4.36
CA GLY A 251 11.49 -4.17 5.30
C GLY A 251 11.38 -3.40 6.63
N VAL A 252 10.76 -2.22 6.62
CA VAL A 252 10.48 -1.46 7.85
C VAL A 252 9.42 -2.16 8.69
N SER A 253 8.37 -2.69 8.05
CA SER A 253 7.33 -3.46 8.73
C SER A 253 7.90 -4.74 9.33
N THR A 254 8.71 -5.48 8.57
CA THR A 254 9.46 -6.64 9.07
C THR A 254 10.31 -6.29 10.30
N ALA A 255 10.99 -5.14 10.28
CA ALA A 255 11.87 -4.70 11.36
C ALA A 255 11.14 -4.29 12.65
N VAL A 256 9.94 -3.73 12.56
CA VAL A 256 9.17 -3.25 13.73
C VAL A 256 8.15 -4.27 14.24
N LEU A 257 7.71 -5.23 13.43
CA LEU A 257 6.67 -6.19 13.78
C LEU A 257 6.95 -6.92 15.11
N PRO A 258 8.18 -7.36 15.44
CA PRO A 258 8.45 -7.98 16.74
C PRO A 258 8.17 -7.04 17.94
N GLN A 259 8.48 -5.74 17.79
CA GLN A 259 8.25 -4.73 18.83
C GLN A 259 6.76 -4.42 18.99
N VAL A 260 6.04 -4.28 17.88
CA VAL A 260 4.58 -4.08 17.86
C VAL A 260 3.90 -5.28 18.52
N LYS A 261 4.25 -6.50 18.11
CA LYS A 261 3.72 -7.76 18.65
C LYS A 261 3.98 -7.87 20.15
N ALA A 262 5.19 -7.57 20.61
CA ALA A 262 5.52 -7.60 22.04
C ALA A 262 4.73 -6.58 22.87
N ALA A 263 4.39 -5.43 22.27
CA ALA A 263 3.54 -4.41 22.89
C ALA A 263 2.03 -4.72 22.79
N GLY A 264 1.64 -5.74 22.02
CA GLY A 264 0.24 -6.09 21.78
C GLY A 264 -0.53 -5.00 21.04
N LEU A 265 0.14 -4.24 20.17
CA LEU A 265 -0.48 -3.23 19.30
C LEU A 265 -0.81 -3.81 17.94
N ILE A 266 -1.70 -3.17 17.19
CA ILE A 266 -1.94 -3.53 15.78
C ILE A 266 -0.97 -2.75 14.89
N LEU A 267 -0.36 -3.42 13.89
CA LEU A 267 0.30 -2.79 12.75
C LEU A 267 -0.59 -2.96 11.51
N PHE A 268 -1.15 -1.87 11.00
CA PHE A 268 -2.06 -1.89 9.86
C PHE A 268 -1.47 -1.04 8.73
N SER A 269 -0.84 -1.69 7.75
CA SER A 269 -0.15 -0.97 6.66
C SER A 269 -1.08 -0.71 5.47
N PRO A 270 -1.08 0.53 4.94
CA PRO A 270 -1.73 0.83 3.68
C PRO A 270 -0.82 0.73 2.46
N CYS A 271 0.46 0.35 2.62
CA CYS A 271 1.48 0.57 1.59
C CYS A 271 2.37 -0.66 1.30
N ASN A 272 2.66 -1.50 2.28
CA ASN A 272 3.66 -2.56 2.12
C ASN A 272 3.14 -3.79 1.34
N THR A 273 3.92 -4.28 0.38
CA THR A 273 3.43 -5.29 -0.58
C THR A 273 4.19 -6.60 -0.52
N ALA A 274 5.34 -6.68 0.16
CA ALA A 274 6.18 -7.88 0.13
C ALA A 274 5.39 -9.15 0.47
N ALA A 275 5.57 -10.18 -0.34
CA ALA A 275 4.90 -11.47 -0.17
C ALA A 275 5.32 -12.19 1.12
N SER A 276 6.53 -11.92 1.63
CA SER A 276 7.05 -12.44 2.90
C SER A 276 6.24 -11.97 4.13
N LEU A 277 5.51 -10.86 4.02
CA LEU A 277 4.63 -10.37 5.08
C LEU A 277 3.32 -11.18 5.17
N THR A 278 2.92 -11.86 4.10
CA THR A 278 1.78 -12.78 4.12
C THR A 278 2.08 -13.94 5.06
N GLY A 279 1.30 -14.08 6.14
CA GLY A 279 1.47 -15.16 7.12
C GLY A 279 2.70 -15.03 8.02
N ALA A 280 3.26 -13.83 8.15
CA ALA A 280 4.31 -13.55 9.15
C ALA A 280 3.83 -13.90 10.58
N ASP A 281 4.75 -14.26 11.48
CA ASP A 281 4.44 -14.47 12.90
C ASP A 281 4.16 -13.13 13.58
N ASP A 282 2.89 -12.73 13.52
CA ASP A 282 2.36 -11.43 13.92
C ASP A 282 1.42 -11.50 15.15
N ALA A 283 1.14 -12.71 15.64
CA ALA A 283 0.11 -12.98 16.66
C ALA A 283 -1.30 -12.46 16.29
N GLY A 284 -1.63 -12.39 14.99
CA GLY A 284 -2.89 -11.84 14.48
C GLY A 284 -3.04 -10.33 14.68
N LEU A 285 -1.92 -9.61 14.76
CA LEU A 285 -1.87 -8.16 14.99
C LEU A 285 -1.37 -7.38 13.77
N TYR A 286 -1.09 -8.05 12.65
CA TYR A 286 -0.69 -7.41 11.42
C TYR A 286 -1.79 -7.50 10.37
N PHE A 287 -2.05 -6.38 9.71
CA PHE A 287 -3.04 -6.26 8.65
C PHE A 287 -2.49 -5.34 7.56
N ARG A 288 -3.00 -5.48 6.33
CA ARG A 288 -2.73 -4.52 5.28
C ARG A 288 -3.93 -4.31 4.36
N THR A 289 -4.12 -3.07 3.92
CA THR A 289 -5.02 -2.74 2.80
C THR A 289 -4.27 -2.68 1.47
N ALA A 290 -2.93 -2.58 1.51
CA ALA A 290 -2.10 -2.81 0.32
C ALA A 290 -2.17 -4.28 -0.11
N PRO A 291 -2.23 -4.57 -1.43
CA PRO A 291 -2.22 -5.93 -1.92
C PRO A 291 -0.81 -6.55 -1.90
N PRO A 292 -0.71 -7.88 -1.76
CA PRO A 292 0.55 -8.61 -1.85
C PRO A 292 1.17 -8.56 -3.26
N ASP A 293 2.49 -8.56 -3.34
CA ASP A 293 3.28 -8.55 -4.59
C ASP A 293 3.00 -9.74 -5.51
N VAL A 294 2.47 -10.85 -4.98
CA VAL A 294 2.01 -11.98 -5.80
C VAL A 294 0.94 -11.53 -6.81
N MET A 295 0.02 -10.64 -6.38
CA MET A 295 -0.99 -10.05 -7.25
C MET A 295 -0.38 -9.02 -8.21
N GLN A 296 0.51 -8.16 -7.71
CA GLN A 296 1.16 -7.13 -8.53
C GLN A 296 2.05 -7.73 -9.61
N GLY A 297 2.82 -8.78 -9.28
CA GLY A 297 3.70 -9.46 -10.22
C GLY A 297 2.92 -10.10 -11.38
N ALA A 298 1.72 -10.64 -11.11
CA ALA A 298 0.82 -11.10 -12.16
C ALA A 298 0.34 -9.94 -13.05
N ALA A 299 -0.15 -8.86 -12.45
CA ALA A 299 -0.63 -7.69 -13.20
C ALA A 299 0.48 -7.03 -14.04
N LEU A 300 1.69 -6.88 -13.48
CA LEU A 300 2.84 -6.33 -14.19
C LEU A 300 3.32 -7.29 -15.29
N GLY A 301 3.32 -8.60 -15.03
CA GLY A 301 3.59 -9.62 -16.05
C GLY A 301 2.66 -9.50 -17.25
N ASP A 302 1.36 -9.31 -17.02
CA ASP A 302 0.38 -9.11 -18.09
C ASP A 302 0.65 -7.84 -18.90
N VAL A 303 1.01 -6.72 -18.24
CA VAL A 303 1.41 -5.48 -18.92
C VAL A 303 2.62 -5.71 -19.81
N ILE A 304 3.65 -6.38 -19.30
CA ILE A 304 4.87 -6.70 -20.06
C ILE A 304 4.52 -7.56 -21.28
N LEU A 305 3.73 -8.62 -21.10
CA LEU A 305 3.42 -9.59 -22.17
C LEU A 305 2.53 -9.00 -23.27
N ARG A 306 1.68 -8.01 -22.96
CA ARG A 306 0.86 -7.30 -23.97
C ARG A 306 1.72 -6.56 -25.00
N ASP A 307 2.91 -6.10 -24.61
CA ASP A 307 3.86 -5.44 -25.51
C ASP A 307 4.68 -6.43 -26.34
N GLY A 308 4.60 -7.72 -26.02
CA GLY A 308 5.22 -8.82 -26.76
C GLY A 308 6.76 -8.92 -26.73
N PRO A 309 7.49 -8.44 -25.69
CA PRO A 309 8.95 -8.58 -25.64
C PRO A 309 9.35 -10.06 -25.58
N LYS A 310 10.57 -10.35 -26.05
CA LYS A 310 11.17 -11.69 -26.06
C LYS A 310 12.33 -11.81 -25.10
N ARG A 311 13.00 -10.73 -24.72
CA ARG A 311 14.16 -10.70 -23.82
C ARG A 311 13.99 -9.56 -22.84
N ILE A 312 13.78 -9.87 -21.57
CA ILE A 312 13.42 -8.88 -20.56
C ILE A 312 14.57 -8.76 -19.56
N ALA A 313 15.01 -7.53 -19.31
CA ALA A 313 15.87 -7.24 -18.16
C ALA A 313 15.00 -6.69 -17.03
N ILE A 314 15.17 -7.21 -15.82
CA ILE A 314 14.54 -6.70 -14.60
C ILE A 314 15.66 -6.16 -13.71
N VAL A 315 15.53 -4.89 -13.34
CA VAL A 315 16.43 -4.21 -12.41
C VAL A 315 15.61 -3.88 -11.16
N ALA A 316 16.05 -4.34 -10.00
CA ALA A 316 15.32 -4.15 -8.75
C ALA A 316 16.20 -3.52 -7.66
N ARG A 317 15.61 -2.70 -6.79
CA ARG A 317 16.31 -2.27 -5.57
C ARG A 317 16.65 -3.48 -4.70
N ASP A 318 17.83 -3.47 -4.10
CA ASP A 318 18.34 -4.57 -3.28
C ASP A 318 17.75 -4.58 -1.86
N ASP A 319 16.44 -4.82 -1.78
CA ASP A 319 15.73 -5.03 -0.52
C ASP A 319 14.60 -6.06 -0.66
N GLU A 320 13.88 -6.28 0.45
CA GLU A 320 12.78 -7.26 0.54
C GLU A 320 11.62 -6.95 -0.43
N TYR A 321 11.37 -5.69 -0.74
CA TYR A 321 10.34 -5.31 -1.71
C TYR A 321 10.82 -5.53 -3.15
N GLY A 322 11.98 -4.98 -3.51
CA GLY A 322 12.49 -5.04 -4.87
C GLY A 322 12.76 -6.47 -5.33
N SER A 323 13.48 -7.24 -4.51
CA SER A 323 13.78 -8.64 -4.81
C SER A 323 12.51 -9.50 -4.81
N GLY A 324 11.61 -9.28 -3.84
CA GLY A 324 10.36 -10.02 -3.76
C GLY A 324 9.45 -9.79 -4.98
N LEU A 325 9.33 -8.54 -5.45
CA LEU A 325 8.53 -8.24 -6.64
C LEU A 325 9.21 -8.75 -7.92
N GLU A 326 10.54 -8.70 -8.04
CA GLU A 326 11.27 -9.33 -9.16
C GLU A 326 10.93 -10.81 -9.28
N GLU A 327 11.00 -11.54 -8.17
CA GLU A 327 10.69 -12.96 -8.14
C GLU A 327 9.25 -13.25 -8.57
N ASN A 328 8.30 -12.43 -8.13
CA ASN A 328 6.88 -12.56 -8.49
C ASN A 328 6.62 -12.25 -9.97
N VAL A 329 7.26 -11.21 -10.52
CA VAL A 329 7.20 -10.88 -11.96
C VAL A 329 7.81 -12.01 -12.78
N ARG A 330 9.00 -12.50 -12.40
CA ARG A 330 9.65 -13.63 -13.07
C ARG A 330 8.77 -14.87 -13.06
N ALA A 331 8.13 -15.19 -11.94
CA ALA A 331 7.21 -16.31 -11.84
C ALA A 331 5.97 -16.14 -12.74
N ALA A 332 5.46 -14.92 -12.90
CA ALA A 332 4.37 -14.62 -13.83
C ALA A 332 4.79 -14.78 -15.30
N LEU A 333 5.99 -14.33 -15.65
CA LEU A 333 6.57 -14.45 -16.99
C LEU A 333 6.85 -15.92 -17.36
N ASP A 334 7.38 -16.71 -16.42
CA ASP A 334 7.64 -18.15 -16.59
C ASP A 334 6.34 -18.93 -16.86
N ARG A 335 5.28 -18.65 -16.09
CA ARG A 335 3.94 -19.24 -16.33
C ARG A 335 3.38 -18.93 -17.73
N SER A 336 3.81 -17.83 -18.33
CA SER A 336 3.43 -17.40 -19.69
C SER A 336 4.41 -17.87 -20.78
N GLY A 337 5.42 -18.68 -20.42
CA GLY A 337 6.35 -19.31 -21.36
C GLY A 337 7.62 -18.51 -21.64
N VAL A 338 7.91 -17.44 -20.88
CA VAL A 338 9.20 -16.73 -20.96
C VAL A 338 10.24 -17.50 -20.13
N THR A 339 11.19 -18.12 -20.81
CA THR A 339 12.23 -18.96 -20.17
C THR A 339 13.33 -18.12 -19.52
N SER A 340 14.05 -18.71 -18.57
CA SER A 340 15.19 -18.08 -17.87
C SER A 340 16.26 -17.52 -18.81
N ASP A 341 16.53 -18.17 -19.95
CA ASP A 341 17.52 -17.70 -20.94
C ASP A 341 17.13 -16.36 -21.61
N ASN A 342 15.86 -15.97 -21.46
CA ASN A 342 15.29 -14.72 -21.95
C ASN A 342 15.06 -13.69 -20.83
N LEU A 343 15.56 -13.96 -19.62
CA LEU A 343 15.49 -13.05 -18.49
C LEU A 343 16.89 -12.70 -17.98
N LEU A 344 17.11 -11.43 -17.69
CA LEU A 344 18.25 -10.94 -16.93
C LEU A 344 17.72 -10.24 -15.69
N ALA A 345 18.09 -10.70 -14.50
CA ALA A 345 17.76 -10.04 -13.24
C ALA A 345 19.02 -9.39 -12.65
N LEU A 346 18.92 -8.11 -12.29
CA LEU A 346 19.98 -7.33 -11.66
C LEU A 346 19.43 -6.58 -10.46
N THR A 347 20.29 -6.29 -9.49
CA THR A 347 19.94 -5.43 -8.36
C THR A 347 20.83 -4.20 -8.28
N TYR A 348 20.34 -3.15 -7.60
CA TYR A 348 21.13 -1.97 -7.26
C TYR A 348 20.98 -1.61 -5.78
N ASP A 349 22.06 -1.09 -5.18
CA ASP A 349 22.05 -0.56 -3.82
C ASP A 349 21.33 0.79 -3.79
N HIS A 350 20.11 0.78 -3.28
CA HIS A 350 19.27 1.98 -3.15
C HIS A 350 19.71 2.89 -1.99
N SER A 351 20.59 2.42 -1.10
CA SER A 351 21.06 3.16 0.07
C SER A 351 22.32 3.98 -0.22
N ALA A 352 22.93 3.79 -1.39
CA ALA A 352 24.12 4.51 -1.81
C ALA A 352 23.83 6.01 -2.03
N GLU A 353 24.78 6.87 -1.64
CA GLU A 353 24.72 8.32 -1.91
C GLU A 353 24.68 8.62 -3.42
N THR A 354 25.26 7.76 -4.23
CA THR A 354 25.19 7.82 -5.68
C THR A 354 25.04 6.41 -6.23
N ILE A 355 24.01 6.19 -7.04
CA ILE A 355 23.75 4.91 -7.68
C ILE A 355 24.66 4.79 -8.92
N ASP A 356 25.78 4.07 -8.78
CA ASP A 356 26.61 3.64 -9.92
C ASP A 356 26.06 2.33 -10.50
N PHE A 357 25.36 2.43 -11.62
CA PHE A 357 24.81 1.29 -12.34
C PHE A 357 25.56 0.96 -13.64
N SER A 358 26.82 1.39 -13.78
CA SER A 358 27.62 1.20 -15.00
C SER A 358 27.82 -0.29 -15.37
N GLY A 359 28.19 -1.13 -14.40
CA GLY A 359 28.34 -2.57 -14.62
C GLY A 359 27.03 -3.29 -14.93
N GLY A 360 25.90 -2.82 -14.38
CA GLY A 360 24.57 -3.29 -14.74
C GLY A 360 24.19 -2.91 -16.18
N ALA A 361 24.52 -1.68 -16.59
CA ALA A 361 24.30 -1.20 -17.95
C ALA A 361 25.11 -1.99 -18.99
N GLU A 362 26.34 -2.39 -18.68
CA GLU A 362 27.14 -3.27 -19.55
C GLU A 362 26.48 -4.64 -19.74
N GLN A 363 26.03 -5.27 -18.66
CA GLN A 363 25.30 -6.54 -18.72
C GLN A 363 23.99 -6.42 -19.51
N ILE A 364 23.25 -5.33 -19.34
CA ILE A 364 22.02 -5.06 -20.11
C ILE A 364 22.33 -4.92 -21.60
N LYS A 365 23.39 -4.19 -21.97
CA LYS A 365 23.79 -4.06 -23.39
C LYS A 365 24.23 -5.39 -23.99
N GLU A 366 24.99 -6.19 -23.26
CA GLU A 366 25.42 -7.52 -23.70
C GLU A 366 24.23 -8.48 -23.86
N PHE A 367 23.28 -8.42 -22.91
CA PHE A 367 22.08 -9.23 -22.95
C PHE A 367 21.12 -8.82 -24.07
N GLY A 368 21.10 -7.54 -24.46
CA GLY A 368 20.28 -7.01 -25.54
C GLY A 368 18.77 -7.23 -25.34
N PRO A 369 18.17 -6.78 -24.21
CA PRO A 369 16.74 -6.92 -23.99
C PRO A 369 15.92 -6.05 -24.95
N ASP A 370 14.68 -6.44 -25.19
CA ASP A 370 13.68 -5.60 -25.86
C ASP A 370 12.66 -4.98 -24.90
N ALA A 371 12.71 -5.32 -23.61
CA ALA A 371 12.07 -4.60 -22.53
C ALA A 371 12.96 -4.53 -21.28
N LEU A 372 12.90 -3.40 -20.56
CA LEU A 372 13.51 -3.24 -19.25
C LEU A 372 12.43 -2.91 -18.22
N VAL A 373 12.39 -3.67 -17.14
CA VAL A 373 11.52 -3.46 -15.98
C VAL A 373 12.39 -2.90 -14.86
N LEU A 374 11.98 -1.79 -14.28
CA LEU A 374 12.65 -1.19 -13.13
C LEU A 374 11.71 -1.21 -11.93
N ILE A 375 12.16 -1.83 -10.84
CA ILE A 375 11.45 -1.94 -9.57
C ILE A 375 12.21 -1.10 -8.53
N GLY A 376 11.56 -0.04 -8.05
CA GLY A 376 12.13 0.85 -7.04
C GLY A 376 11.18 2.00 -6.68
N PHE A 377 11.68 2.96 -5.90
CA PHE A 377 10.95 4.18 -5.57
C PHE A 377 11.47 5.36 -6.40
N ALA A 378 11.61 6.55 -5.81
CA ALA A 378 12.03 7.76 -6.51
C ALA A 378 13.46 7.66 -7.07
N GLU A 379 14.36 6.98 -6.35
CA GLU A 379 15.76 6.75 -6.73
C GLU A 379 15.92 5.98 -8.05
N SER A 380 14.85 5.31 -8.51
CA SER A 380 14.78 4.69 -9.84
C SER A 380 15.14 5.68 -10.96
N ALA A 381 14.90 6.99 -10.76
CA ALA A 381 15.30 8.01 -11.72
C ALA A 381 16.82 8.04 -11.95
N ASP A 382 17.62 7.80 -10.92
CA ASP A 382 19.08 7.79 -11.02
C ASP A 382 19.58 6.55 -11.74
N VAL A 383 18.92 5.39 -11.56
CA VAL A 383 19.18 4.18 -12.36
C VAL A 383 18.90 4.45 -13.84
N ILE A 384 17.76 5.08 -14.16
CA ILE A 384 17.42 5.44 -15.55
C ILE A 384 18.46 6.39 -16.14
N LYS A 385 18.86 7.44 -15.42
CA LYS A 385 19.91 8.38 -15.84
C LYS A 385 21.25 7.67 -16.05
N ALA A 386 21.63 6.73 -15.20
CA ALA A 386 22.85 5.94 -15.31
C ALA A 386 22.83 5.04 -16.56
N LEU A 387 21.71 4.37 -16.82
CA LEU A 387 21.50 3.54 -18.02
C LEU A 387 21.64 4.37 -19.31
N LEU A 388 20.99 5.53 -19.37
CA LEU A 388 21.06 6.45 -20.51
C LEU A 388 22.49 6.98 -20.72
N SER A 389 23.16 7.37 -19.63
CA SER A 389 24.55 7.85 -19.68
C SER A 389 25.52 6.77 -20.17
N ALA A 390 25.22 5.50 -19.88
CA ALA A 390 25.97 4.34 -20.35
C ALA A 390 25.59 3.89 -21.79
N GLY A 391 24.67 4.60 -22.45
CA GLY A 391 24.25 4.34 -23.83
C GLY A 391 23.26 3.19 -23.99
N VAL A 392 22.49 2.86 -22.95
CA VAL A 392 21.36 1.93 -23.07
C VAL A 392 20.20 2.65 -23.77
N GLU A 393 19.74 2.12 -24.90
CA GLU A 393 18.59 2.66 -25.63
C GLU A 393 17.28 2.00 -25.13
N PHE A 394 16.32 2.81 -24.70
CA PHE A 394 14.97 2.33 -24.41
C PHE A 394 14.14 2.29 -25.70
N LYS A 395 13.48 1.16 -25.95
CA LYS A 395 12.52 1.03 -27.05
C LYS A 395 11.16 1.52 -26.54
N HIS A 396 10.59 2.50 -27.23
CA HIS A 396 9.32 3.15 -26.87
C HIS A 396 8.17 2.72 -27.79
#